data_AF-A0A7V0P8B6-F1
#
_entry.id   AF-A0A7V0P8B6-F1
#
_cell.length_a   1.000
_cell.length_b   1.000
_cell.length_c   1.000
_cell.angle_alpha   90.00
_cell.angle_beta   90.00
_cell.angle_gamma   90.00
#
_symmetry.space_group_name_H-M   'P 1'
#
loop_
_entity.id
_entity.type
_entity.pdbx_description
1 polymer ?
#
loop_
_entity_poly.entity_id
_entity_poly.type
_entity_poly.pdbx_seq_one_letter_code
_entity_poly.pdbx_strand_id
1 'polypeptide(L)'
;LIIFFSYFYTAIIFNPTDVAENMKRFGGFIPGVRPGKNTADFLDYIMTRITLPGSIFLAIIAILPSIISYSLHIPYLVASFFGGTGLLIIVGVLLDTERQLESQLLMRQYEGFMRKGKIRGRR
;
A
#
# COMPACT_ATOMS: atom_id res chain seq x y z
N LEU A 1 13.78 -8.26 12.46
CA LEU A 1 12.46 -8.88 12.12
C LEU A 1 11.63 -7.98 11.22
N ILE A 2 11.31 -6.74 11.61
CA ILE A 2 10.49 -5.81 10.80
C ILE A 2 11.06 -5.57 9.38
N ILE A 3 12.36 -5.27 9.27
CA ILE A 3 12.99 -5.02 7.96
C ILE A 3 12.90 -6.27 7.05
N PHE A 4 13.21 -7.44 7.59
CA PHE A 4 13.10 -8.71 6.87
C PHE A 4 11.66 -8.97 6.39
N PHE A 5 10.67 -8.84 7.29
CA PHE A 5 9.27 -9.05 6.94
C PHE A 5 8.75 -8.03 5.93
N SER A 6 9.20 -6.78 6.00
CA SER A 6 8.85 -5.76 5.01
C SER A 6 9.34 -6.15 3.62
N TYR A 7 10.59 -6.58 3.49
CA TYR A 7 11.14 -7.04 2.21
C TYR A 7 10.42 -8.31 1.70
N PHE A 8 10.19 -9.26 2.59
CA PHE A 8 9.56 -10.53 2.25
C PHE A 8 8.10 -10.35 1.82
N TYR A 9 7.33 -9.53 2.55
CA TYR A 9 5.94 -9.19 2.21
C TYR A 9 5.85 -8.53 0.84
N THR A 10 6.72 -7.55 0.56
CA THR A 10 6.75 -6.87 -0.74
C THR A 10 7.10 -7.83 -1.88
N ALA A 11 8.08 -8.72 -1.68
CA ALA A 11 8.50 -9.68 -2.70
C ALA A 11 7.42 -10.73 -3.04
N ILE A 12 6.60 -11.13 -2.05
CA ILE A 12 5.51 -12.10 -2.29
C ILE A 12 4.34 -11.46 -3.01
N ILE A 13 3.96 -10.25 -2.62
CA ILE A 13 2.75 -9.59 -3.16
C ILE A 13 3.02 -8.96 -4.52
N PHE A 14 4.22 -8.43 -4.71
CA PHE A 14 4.58 -7.72 -5.93
C PHE A 14 5.51 -8.57 -6.78
N ASN A 15 4.94 -9.26 -7.77
CA ASN A 15 5.72 -9.94 -8.79
C ASN A 15 6.00 -8.99 -9.98
N PRO A 16 7.21 -8.43 -10.13
CA PRO A 16 7.50 -7.45 -11.19
C PRO A 16 7.36 -8.03 -12.60
N THR A 17 7.53 -9.34 -12.79
CA THR A 17 7.36 -9.98 -14.11
C THR A 17 5.90 -10.00 -14.53
N ASP A 18 5.00 -10.34 -13.60
CA ASP A 18 3.56 -10.43 -13.88
C ASP A 18 2.96 -9.04 -14.10
N VAL A 19 3.42 -8.04 -13.32
CA VAL A 19 3.00 -6.64 -13.51
C VAL A 19 3.47 -6.11 -14.87
N ALA A 20 4.70 -6.37 -15.27
CA ALA A 20 5.22 -5.97 -16.58
C ALA A 20 4.47 -6.65 -17.75
N GLU A 21 4.15 -7.94 -17.62
CA GLU A 21 3.39 -8.68 -18.62
C GLU A 21 1.94 -8.16 -18.71
N ASN A 22 1.30 -7.89 -17.57
CA ASN A 22 -0.01 -7.27 -17.52
C ASN A 22 -0.01 -5.89 -18.20
N MET A 23 0.96 -5.02 -17.90
CA MET A 23 1.09 -3.71 -18.57
C MET A 23 1.17 -3.88 -20.09
N LYS A 24 2.01 -4.80 -20.57
CA LYS A 24 2.14 -5.09 -22.00
C LYS A 24 0.82 -5.57 -22.62
N ARG A 25 0.08 -6.46 -21.93
CA ARG A 25 -1.23 -6.98 -22.39
C ARG A 25 -2.32 -5.91 -22.46
N PHE A 26 -2.33 -4.97 -21.52
CA PHE A 26 -3.26 -3.84 -21.49
C PHE A 26 -2.80 -2.66 -22.37
N GLY A 27 -1.73 -2.80 -23.15
CA GLY A 27 -1.20 -1.75 -24.02
C GLY A 27 -0.48 -0.61 -23.28
N GLY A 28 -0.20 -0.77 -22.00
CA GLY A 28 0.57 0.17 -21.18
C GLY A 28 2.07 -0.04 -21.33
N PHE A 29 2.84 1.03 -21.35
CA PHE A 29 4.30 0.99 -21.34
C PHE A 29 4.89 2.14 -20.53
N ILE A 30 6.07 1.93 -19.97
CA ILE A 30 6.82 2.97 -19.26
C ILE A 30 7.65 3.74 -20.29
N PRO A 31 7.48 5.07 -20.43
CA PRO A 31 8.29 5.88 -21.33
C PRO A 31 9.78 5.69 -21.05
N GLY A 32 10.57 5.36 -22.07
CA GLY A 32 12.02 5.16 -21.96
C GLY A 32 12.47 3.74 -21.60
N VAL A 33 11.56 2.79 -21.31
CA VAL A 33 11.90 1.39 -21.02
C VAL A 33 11.19 0.44 -21.98
N ARG A 34 11.92 -0.50 -22.57
CA ARG A 34 11.34 -1.48 -23.52
C ARG A 34 10.38 -2.43 -22.80
N PRO A 35 9.15 -2.65 -23.29
CA PRO A 35 8.19 -3.55 -22.66
C PRO A 35 8.70 -4.99 -22.50
N GLY A 36 8.37 -5.62 -21.35
CA GLY A 36 8.75 -6.99 -21.03
C GLY A 36 9.81 -7.05 -19.93
N LYS A 37 10.90 -7.78 -20.16
CA LYS A 37 11.94 -8.03 -19.15
C LYS A 37 12.56 -6.74 -18.60
N ASN A 38 12.87 -5.76 -19.45
CA ASN A 38 13.44 -4.49 -19.00
C ASN A 38 12.47 -3.69 -18.12
N THR A 39 11.16 -3.81 -18.34
CA THR A 39 10.14 -3.22 -17.46
C THR A 39 10.10 -3.92 -16.11
N ALA A 40 10.19 -5.25 -16.08
CA ALA A 40 10.25 -6.01 -14.83
C ALA A 40 11.50 -5.64 -14.00
N ASP A 41 12.68 -5.59 -14.63
CA ASP A 41 13.93 -5.21 -13.97
C ASP A 41 13.88 -3.76 -13.43
N PHE A 42 13.24 -2.86 -14.17
CA PHE A 42 13.03 -1.48 -13.74
C PHE A 42 12.09 -1.38 -12.53
N LEU A 43 10.98 -2.12 -12.55
CA LEU A 43 10.05 -2.18 -11.43
C LEU A 43 10.72 -2.77 -10.18
N ASP A 44 11.47 -3.85 -10.33
CA ASP A 44 12.20 -4.48 -9.23
C ASP A 44 13.21 -3.52 -8.57
N TYR A 45 13.96 -2.78 -9.40
CA TYR A 45 14.90 -1.76 -8.92
C TYR A 45 14.21 -0.64 -8.12
N ILE A 46 13.08 -0.15 -8.61
CA ILE A 46 12.30 0.90 -7.92
C ILE A 46 11.72 0.36 -6.61
N MET A 47 11.10 -0.81 -6.65
CA MET A 47 10.49 -1.42 -5.47
C MET A 47 11.53 -1.64 -4.37
N THR A 48 12.72 -2.12 -4.72
CA THR A 48 13.82 -2.30 -3.76
C THR A 48 14.24 -0.97 -3.11
N ARG A 49 14.32 0.12 -3.89
CA ARG A 49 14.66 1.46 -3.37
C ARG A 49 13.57 2.09 -2.53
N ILE A 50 12.30 1.82 -2.79
CA ILE A 50 11.18 2.35 -2.00
C ILE A 50 11.04 1.56 -0.69
N THR A 51 11.20 0.24 -0.75
CA THR A 51 11.08 -0.64 0.43
C THR A 51 12.19 -0.38 1.45
N LEU A 52 13.39 0.01 1.02
CA LEU A 52 14.52 0.26 1.92
C LEU A 52 14.23 1.35 2.97
N PRO A 53 13.91 2.62 2.60
CA PRO A 53 13.52 3.64 3.57
C PRO A 53 12.17 3.34 4.24
N GLY A 54 11.22 2.71 3.55
CA GLY A 54 9.93 2.32 4.13
C GLY A 54 10.07 1.35 5.31
N SER A 55 10.94 0.35 5.17
CA SER A 55 11.21 -0.63 6.22
C SER A 55 11.88 -0.02 7.46
N ILE A 56 12.76 0.96 7.26
CA ILE A 56 13.42 1.73 8.33
C ILE A 56 12.38 2.58 9.07
N PHE A 57 11.51 3.27 8.33
CA PHE A 57 10.44 4.08 8.90
C PHE A 57 9.48 3.23 9.77
N LEU A 58 9.06 2.06 9.28
CA LEU A 58 8.23 1.13 10.04
C LEU A 58 8.94 0.61 11.30
N ALA A 59 10.25 0.36 11.23
CA ALA A 59 11.03 -0.05 12.40
C ALA A 59 11.09 1.06 13.47
N ILE A 60 11.23 2.33 13.06
CA ILE A 60 11.22 3.49 13.98
C ILE A 60 9.86 3.61 14.67
N ILE A 61 8.76 3.53 13.92
CA ILE A 61 7.40 3.60 14.49
C ILE A 61 7.16 2.49 15.51
N ALA A 62 7.67 1.28 15.27
CA ALA A 62 7.50 0.16 16.20
C ALA A 62 8.26 0.35 17.53
N ILE A 63 9.40 1.03 17.52
CA ILE A 63 10.26 1.23 18.69
C ILE A 63 9.82 2.46 19.52
N LEU A 64 9.26 3.49 18.86
CA LEU A 64 8.85 4.76 19.47
C LEU A 64 7.98 4.61 20.75
N PRO A 65 6.93 3.77 20.77
CA PRO A 65 6.07 3.61 21.94
C PRO A 65 6.78 2.95 23.12
N SER A 66 7.74 2.07 22.85
CA SER A 66 8.56 1.42 23.87
C SER A 66 9.46 2.42 24.60
N ILE A 67 10.02 3.38 23.87
CA ILE A 67 10.88 4.43 24.45
C ILE A 67 10.05 5.39 25.32
N ILE A 68 8.88 5.80 24.84
CA ILE A 68 7.98 6.72 25.56
C ILE A 68 7.48 6.07 26.86
N SER A 69 7.12 4.79 26.80
CA SER A 69 6.60 4.03 27.95
C SER A 69 7.66 3.85 29.04
N TYR A 70 8.92 3.64 28.67
CA TYR A 70 10.05 3.56 29.61
C TYR A 70 10.32 4.90 30.32
N SER A 71 10.25 6.02 29.60
CA SER A 71 10.54 7.35 30.18
C SER A 71 9.46 7.85 31.14
N LEU A 72 8.19 7.49 30.93
CA LEU A 72 7.05 8.04 31.68
C LEU A 72 6.58 7.15 32.85
N HIS A 73 7.23 6.02 33.13
CA HIS A 73 6.87 5.08 34.22
C HIS A 73 5.36 4.72 34.25
N ILE A 74 4.75 4.57 33.07
CA ILE A 74 3.31 4.30 32.95
C ILE A 74 3.02 2.85 33.38
N PRO A 75 1.94 2.58 34.15
CA PRO A 75 1.58 1.24 34.57
C PRO A 75 1.48 0.27 33.38
N TYR A 76 2.05 -0.93 33.55
CA TYR A 76 2.19 -1.98 32.52
C TYR A 76 0.89 -2.28 31.77
N LEU A 77 -0.26 -2.14 32.46
CA LEU A 77 -1.59 -2.37 31.91
C LEU A 77 -1.94 -1.33 30.83
N VAL A 78 -1.66 -0.04 31.04
CA VAL A 78 -1.87 1.03 30.04
C VAL A 78 -0.80 0.97 28.95
N ALA A 79 0.45 0.67 29.31
CA ALA A 79 1.56 0.52 28.36
C ALA A 79 1.38 -0.68 27.41
N SER A 80 0.66 -1.73 27.82
CA SER A 80 0.36 -2.88 26.95
C SER A 80 -0.73 -2.58 25.93
N PHE A 81 -1.74 -1.77 26.28
CA PHE A 81 -2.80 -1.35 25.33
C PHE A 81 -2.29 -0.30 24.33
N PHE A 82 -1.44 0.63 24.77
CA PHE A 82 -0.73 1.60 23.92
C PHE A 82 0.63 1.08 23.40
N GLY A 83 0.88 -0.22 23.56
CA GLY A 83 2.13 -0.85 23.10
C GLY A 83 2.26 -0.76 21.58
N GLY A 84 3.50 -0.81 21.07
CA GLY A 84 3.80 -0.65 19.65
C GLY A 84 3.00 -1.58 18.73
N THR A 85 2.64 -2.78 19.19
CA THR A 85 1.80 -3.73 18.44
C THR A 85 0.35 -3.26 18.32
N GLY A 86 -0.27 -2.75 19.40
CA GLY A 86 -1.65 -2.26 19.37
C GLY A 86 -1.80 -1.02 18.50
N LEU A 87 -0.82 -0.13 18.58
CA LEU A 87 -0.78 1.10 17.77
C LEU A 87 -0.63 0.79 16.27
N LEU A 88 0.22 -0.19 15.92
CA LEU A 88 0.37 -0.65 14.53
C LEU A 88 -0.91 -1.31 14.00
N ILE A 89 -1.61 -2.12 14.80
CA ILE A 89 -2.88 -2.74 14.39
C ILE A 89 -3.95 -1.67 14.15
N ILE A 90 -4.10 -0.71 15.07
CA ILE A 90 -5.10 0.36 14.93
C ILE A 90 -4.86 1.16 13.65
N VAL A 91 -3.62 1.60 13.40
CA VAL A 91 -3.28 2.35 12.19
C VAL A 91 -3.50 1.50 10.93
N GLY A 92 -3.13 0.22 10.95
CA GLY A 92 -3.36 -0.70 9.83
C GLY A 92 -4.84 -0.86 9.48
N VAL A 93 -5.68 -1.15 10.47
CA VAL A 93 -7.14 -1.30 10.29
C VAL A 93 -7.78 0.01 9.83
N LEU A 94 -7.33 1.15 10.35
CA LEU A 94 -7.87 2.46 9.97
C LEU A 94 -7.56 2.77 8.51
N LEU A 95 -6.31 2.55 8.06
CA LEU A 95 -5.92 2.71 6.66
C LEU A 95 -6.68 1.76 5.71
N ASP A 96 -6.88 0.51 6.13
CA ASP A 96 -7.67 -0.45 5.34
C ASP A 96 -9.14 -0.03 5.24
N THR A 97 -9.69 0.51 6.33
CA THR A 97 -11.06 1.02 6.36
C THR A 97 -11.22 2.24 5.45
N GLU A 98 -10.27 3.18 5.47
CA GLU A 98 -10.28 4.35 4.57
C GLU A 98 -10.24 3.93 3.10
N ARG A 99 -9.34 3.00 2.73
CA ARG A 99 -9.25 2.48 1.36
C ARG A 99 -10.54 1.80 0.90
N GLN A 100 -11.19 1.06 1.78
CA GLN A 100 -12.49 0.42 1.48
C GLN A 100 -13.58 1.47 1.26
N LEU A 101 -13.63 2.51 2.09
CA LEU A 101 -14.58 3.61 1.94
C LEU A 101 -14.36 4.38 0.63
N GLU A 102 -13.11 4.70 0.29
CA GLU A 102 -12.76 5.40 -0.95
C GLU A 102 -13.18 4.59 -2.19
N SER A 103 -12.90 3.29 -2.22
CA SER A 103 -13.29 2.40 -3.32
C SER A 103 -14.82 2.38 -3.53
N GLN A 104 -15.60 2.33 -2.45
CA GLN A 104 -17.06 2.38 -2.51
C GLN A 104 -17.57 3.76 -3.00
N LEU A 105 -16.93 4.85 -2.58
CA LEU A 105 -17.29 6.20 -3.03
C LEU A 105 -17.02 6.40 -4.52
N LEU A 106 -15.87 5.91 -5.02
CA LEU A 106 -15.55 5.94 -6.46
C LEU A 106 -16.62 5.22 -7.28
N MET A 107 -17.00 4.00 -6.87
CA MET A 107 -18.09 3.24 -7.52
C MET A 107 -19.42 4.02 -7.58
N ARG A 108 -19.79 4.72 -6.49
CA ARG A 108 -21.00 5.57 -6.45
C ARG A 108 -20.92 6.77 -7.39
N GLN A 109 -19.74 7.40 -7.50
CA GLN A 109 -19.55 8.52 -8.42
C GLN A 109 -19.61 8.07 -9.90
N TYR A 110 -19.20 6.83 -10.21
CA TYR A 110 -19.35 6.25 -11.55
C TYR A 110 -20.82 6.02 -11.97
N GLU A 111 -21.71 5.63 -11.05
CA GLU A 111 -23.15 5.44 -11.37
C GLU A 111 -23.86 6.75 -11.75
N GLY A 112 -23.42 7.89 -11.21
CA GLY A 112 -24.00 9.20 -11.49
C GLY A 112 -23.79 9.69 -12.92
N PHE A 113 -22.67 9.32 -13.55
CA PHE A 113 -22.33 9.74 -14.93
C PHE A 113 -22.97 8.84 -16.00
N MET A 114 -23.13 7.54 -15.75
CA MET A 114 -23.64 6.58 -16.73
C MET A 114 -25.17 6.64 -16.96
N ARG A 115 -25.93 7.33 -16.10
CA ARG A 115 -27.40 7.35 -16.16
C ARG A 115 -27.98 8.51 -17.00
N LYS A 116 -27.17 9.47 -17.46
CA LYS A 116 -27.62 10.70 -18.13
C LYS A 116 -27.31 10.70 -19.64
N GLY A 117 -27.88 9.77 -20.40
CA GLY A 117 -27.58 9.73 -21.84
C GLY A 117 -28.30 8.73 -22.72
N LYS A 118 -29.58 8.42 -22.51
CA LYS A 118 -30.38 7.81 -23.59
C LYS A 118 -30.83 8.91 -24.55
N ILE A 119 -29.98 9.28 -25.51
CA ILE A 119 -30.40 10.06 -26.66
C ILE A 119 -31.28 9.16 -27.54
N ARG A 120 -32.57 9.45 -27.50
CA ARG A 120 -33.63 8.79 -28.25
C ARG A 120 -33.52 9.24 -29.71
N GLY A 121 -32.88 8.44 -30.55
CA GLY A 121 -32.82 8.63 -31.99
C GLY A 121 -34.24 8.66 -32.57
N ARG A 122 -34.61 9.78 -33.18
CA ARG A 122 -35.90 9.99 -33.85
C ARG A 122 -35.74 9.46 -35.28
N ARG A 123 -36.69 8.60 -35.69
CA ARG A 123 -36.89 8.15 -37.06
C ARG A 123 -37.10 9.33 -38.01
#